data_AF-A0A7J6WLN0-F1
#
_entry.id   AF-A0A7J6WLN0-F1
#
_cell.length_a   1.000
_cell.length_b   1.000
_cell.length_c   1.000
_cell.angle_alpha   90.00
_cell.angle_beta   90.00
_cell.angle_gamma   90.00
#
_symmetry.space_group_name_H-M   'P 1'
#
loop_
_entity.id
_entity.type
_entity.pdbx_description
1 polymer ?
#
loop_
_entity_poly.entity_id
_entity_poly.type
_entity_poly.pdbx_seq_one_letter_code
_entity_poly.pdbx_strand_id
1 'polypeptide(L)'
;MVTSLAVSENGWTLLSAGRDKIVNLWDLLNYEFKLTVPTYEVLEAVRAIPTESPFAACLRSNEPHSGKKKKLGSPPIYFLTVGKRGVVRIWNSEGGACLFEQKASDATVTSDEDDTTRGFTSAECYL
;
A
#
# COMPACT_ATOMS: atom_id res chain seq x y z
N MET A 1 -3.47 -13.44 -12.22
CA MET A 1 -4.47 -12.52 -12.82
C MET A 1 -4.32 -11.18 -12.11
N VAL A 2 -4.18 -10.09 -12.88
CA VAL A 2 -4.14 -8.71 -12.35
C VAL A 2 -5.55 -8.29 -12.02
N THR A 3 -5.76 -7.75 -10.83
CA THR A 3 -7.08 -7.33 -10.31
C THR A 3 -7.22 -5.82 -10.29
N SER A 4 -6.11 -5.09 -10.19
CA SER A 4 -6.15 -3.63 -10.10
C SER A 4 -4.88 -2.98 -10.64
N LEU A 5 -5.05 -1.79 -11.22
CA LEU A 5 -3.98 -0.93 -11.71
C LEU A 5 -4.15 0.47 -11.13
N ALA A 6 -3.04 1.15 -10.83
CA ALA A 6 -3.04 2.55 -10.45
C ALA A 6 -1.81 3.25 -11.01
N VAL A 7 -1.98 4.50 -11.44
CA VAL A 7 -0.88 5.33 -11.91
C VAL A 7 -0.57 6.35 -10.83
N SER A 8 0.71 6.66 -10.65
CA SER A 8 1.14 7.76 -9.78
C SER A 8 0.60 9.10 -10.28
N GLU A 9 0.49 10.06 -9.37
CA GLU A 9 -0.04 11.40 -9.67
C GLU A 9 0.72 12.12 -10.81
N ASN A 10 2.05 11.93 -10.87
CA ASN A 10 2.88 12.47 -11.94
C ASN A 10 2.80 11.70 -13.27
N GLY A 11 2.08 10.57 -13.32
CA GLY A 11 1.96 9.75 -14.53
C GLY A 11 3.16 8.85 -14.85
N TRP A 12 4.21 8.84 -14.02
CA TRP A 12 5.49 8.19 -14.37
C TRP A 12 5.62 6.77 -13.84
N THR A 13 4.80 6.35 -12.88
CA THR A 13 4.89 5.01 -12.28
C THR A 13 3.54 4.33 -12.33
N LEU A 14 3.52 3.11 -12.86
CA LEU A 14 2.37 2.22 -12.85
C LEU A 14 2.52 1.20 -11.72
N LEU A 15 1.43 1.01 -10.99
CA LEU A 15 1.24 -0.04 -10.00
C LEU A 15 0.34 -1.10 -10.60
N SER A 16 0.73 -2.36 -10.49
CA SER A 16 -0.13 -3.50 -10.84
C SER A 16 -0.24 -4.46 -9.67
N ALA A 17 -1.46 -4.74 -9.24
CA ALA A 17 -1.78 -5.63 -8.14
C ALA A 17 -2.58 -6.85 -8.63
N GLY A 18 -2.38 -8.00 -7.99
CA GLY A 18 -3.02 -9.23 -8.40
C GLY A 18 -3.25 -10.26 -7.29
N ARG A 19 -3.79 -11.40 -7.71
CA ARG A 19 -4.03 -12.58 -6.85
C ARG A 19 -2.78 -13.40 -6.53
N ASP A 20 -1.67 -13.06 -7.17
CA ASP A 20 -0.33 -13.54 -6.88
C ASP A 20 0.27 -12.94 -5.59
N LYS A 21 -0.50 -12.09 -4.89
CA LYS A 21 -0.15 -11.52 -3.58
C LYS A 21 1.05 -10.58 -3.63
N ILE A 22 1.22 -9.90 -4.75
CA ILE A 22 2.28 -8.92 -4.98
C ILE A 22 1.72 -7.64 -5.60
N VAL A 23 2.48 -6.55 -5.46
CA VAL A 23 2.33 -5.34 -6.25
C VAL A 23 3.63 -5.11 -7.03
N ASN A 24 3.53 -4.95 -8.33
CA ASN A 24 4.67 -4.57 -9.17
C ASN A 24 4.62 -3.07 -9.49
N LEU A 25 5.79 -2.44 -9.44
CA LEU A 25 6.02 -1.04 -9.80
C LEU A 25 6.76 -0.99 -11.13
N TRP A 26 6.26 -0.18 -12.04
CA TRP A 26 6.81 -0.01 -13.38
C TRP A 26 7.09 1.47 -13.65
N ASP A 27 8.22 1.80 -14.24
CA ASP A 27 8.53 3.10 -14.81
C ASP A 27 7.85 3.21 -16.19
N LEU A 28 6.92 4.15 -16.33
CA LEU A 28 6.21 4.40 -17.58
C LEU A 28 6.99 5.27 -18.57
N LEU A 29 8.01 6.02 -18.11
CA LEU A 29 8.85 6.83 -18.99
C LEU A 29 9.83 5.94 -19.76
N ASN A 30 10.43 4.97 -19.07
CA ASN A 30 11.44 4.07 -19.63
C ASN A 30 10.89 2.69 -19.98
N TYR A 31 9.63 2.40 -19.64
CA TYR A 31 8.99 1.08 -19.77
C TYR A 31 9.74 -0.02 -18.99
N GLU A 32 10.31 0.33 -17.85
CA GLU A 32 11.16 -0.57 -17.04
C GLU A 32 10.44 -1.08 -15.79
N PHE A 33 10.73 -2.31 -15.40
CA PHE A 33 10.32 -2.84 -14.12
C PHE A 33 11.20 -2.27 -12.98
N LYS A 34 10.57 -1.78 -11.90
CA LYS A 34 11.29 -1.16 -10.77
C LYS A 34 11.39 -2.05 -9.55
N LEU A 35 10.26 -2.61 -9.10
CA LEU A 35 10.17 -3.28 -7.81
C LEU A 35 8.95 -4.21 -7.73
N THR A 36 9.11 -5.34 -7.06
CA THR A 36 8.01 -6.18 -6.58
C THR A 36 7.88 -6.03 -5.08
N VAL A 37 6.68 -5.74 -4.60
CA VAL A 37 6.34 -5.65 -3.18
C VAL A 37 5.48 -6.84 -2.81
N PRO A 38 5.96 -7.79 -1.98
CA PRO A 38 5.16 -8.89 -1.50
C PRO A 38 4.15 -8.41 -0.46
N THR A 39 2.86 -8.62 -0.72
CA THR A 39 1.76 -8.19 0.16
C THR A 39 1.16 -9.33 0.97
N TYR A 40 1.53 -10.58 0.65
CA TYR A 40 1.10 -11.82 1.32
C TYR A 40 -0.42 -12.00 1.43
N GLU A 41 -1.17 -11.27 0.62
CA GLU A 41 -2.63 -11.31 0.55
C GLU A 41 -3.09 -11.10 -0.89
N VAL A 42 -4.16 -11.80 -1.29
CA VAL A 42 -4.81 -11.59 -2.58
C VAL A 42 -5.40 -10.19 -2.62
N LEU A 43 -4.92 -9.35 -3.55
CA LEU A 43 -5.35 -7.97 -3.66
C LEU A 43 -6.54 -7.82 -4.61
N GLU A 44 -7.47 -6.95 -4.25
CA GLU A 44 -8.61 -6.57 -5.09
C GLU A 44 -8.49 -5.09 -5.54
N ALA A 45 -7.78 -4.25 -4.78
CA ALA A 45 -7.59 -2.85 -5.10
C ALA A 45 -6.17 -2.35 -4.75
N VAL A 46 -5.64 -1.49 -5.63
CA VAL A 46 -4.46 -0.66 -5.37
C VAL A 46 -4.74 0.79 -5.75
N ARG A 47 -4.21 1.74 -4.99
CA ARG A 47 -4.31 3.18 -5.28
C ARG A 47 -3.04 3.92 -4.90
N ALA A 48 -2.54 4.76 -5.79
CA ALA A 48 -1.52 5.75 -5.44
C ALA A 48 -2.13 6.84 -4.55
N ILE A 49 -1.41 7.24 -3.50
CA ILE A 49 -1.79 8.35 -2.63
C ILE A 49 -1.24 9.65 -3.25
N PRO A 50 -2.07 10.68 -3.46
CA PRO A 50 -1.60 11.98 -3.91
C PRO A 50 -0.58 12.61 -2.95
N THR A 51 0.46 13.20 -3.54
CA THR A 51 1.63 13.77 -2.87
C THR A 51 1.24 14.91 -1.93
N GLU A 52 0.24 15.70 -2.34
CA GLU A 52 -0.31 16.87 -1.65
C GLU A 52 -1.46 16.53 -0.69
N SER A 53 -1.76 15.24 -0.49
CA SER A 53 -2.79 14.86 0.47
C SER A 53 -2.30 15.05 1.92
N PRO A 54 -3.19 15.44 2.86
CA PRO A 54 -2.86 15.45 4.29
C PRO A 54 -2.30 14.10 4.77
N PHE A 55 -2.77 13.02 4.16
CA PHE A 55 -2.29 11.66 4.42
C PHE A 55 -0.81 11.48 4.09
N ALA A 56 -0.37 11.97 2.93
CA ALA A 56 1.03 11.92 2.52
C ALA A 56 1.94 12.77 3.44
N ALA A 57 1.45 13.91 3.94
CA ALA A 57 2.18 14.73 4.89
C ALA A 57 2.48 13.98 6.20
N CYS A 58 1.50 13.27 6.76
CA CYS A 58 1.67 12.45 7.97
C CYS A 58 2.61 11.25 7.77
N LEU A 59 2.68 10.68 6.57
CA LEU A 59 3.58 9.55 6.30
C LEU A 59 5.05 10.00 6.22
N ARG A 60 5.32 11.19 5.67
CA ARG A 60 6.69 11.74 5.56
C ARG A 60 7.33 12.06 6.91
N SER A 61 6.54 12.41 7.92
CA SER A 61 7.07 12.73 9.25
C SER A 61 7.65 11.52 9.99
N ASN A 62 7.33 10.30 9.54
CA ASN A 62 7.76 9.05 10.18
C ASN A 62 8.96 8.39 9.47
N GLU A 63 9.48 8.98 8.39
CA GLU A 63 10.66 8.45 7.71
C GLU A 63 11.92 8.81 8.51
N PRO A 64 12.70 7.84 9.04
CA PRO A 64 14.00 8.14 9.58
C PRO A 64 14.87 8.72 8.45
N HIS A 65 15.58 9.82 8.73
CA HIS A 65 16.59 10.40 7.85
C HIS A 65 17.74 9.39 7.61
N SER A 66 17.49 8.35 6.81
CA SER A 66 18.51 7.38 6.44
C SER A 66 19.39 8.03 5.39
N GLY A 67 20.61 8.42 5.80
CA GLY A 67 21.64 9.09 4.97
C GLY A 67 22.21 8.24 3.82
N LYS A 68 21.40 7.37 3.21
CA LYS A 68 21.74 6.72 1.95
C LYS A 68 21.50 7.74 0.85
N LYS A 69 22.56 8.09 0.10
CA LYS A 69 22.48 8.98 -1.06
C LYS A 69 21.31 8.55 -1.95
N LYS A 70 20.20 9.30 -1.88
CA LYS A 70 19.06 9.09 -2.76
C LYS A 70 19.60 9.23 -4.18
N LYS A 71 19.44 8.18 -4.99
CA LYS A 71 19.56 8.34 -6.45
C LYS A 71 18.70 9.55 -6.81
N LEU A 72 19.13 10.35 -7.78
CA LEU A 72 18.46 11.52 -8.34
C LEU A 72 17.12 11.17 -9.03
N GLY A 73 16.37 10.23 -8.46
CA GLY A 73 15.11 9.73 -8.96
C GLY A 73 13.92 10.48 -8.37
N SER A 74 12.77 10.28 -9.02
CA SER A 74 11.47 10.79 -8.61
C SER A 74 11.19 10.55 -7.12
N PRO A 75 10.46 11.46 -6.44
CA PRO A 75 10.10 11.29 -5.03
C PRO A 75 9.37 9.96 -4.77
N PRO A 76 9.45 9.42 -3.54
CA PRO A 76 8.76 8.19 -3.19
C PRO A 76 7.25 8.37 -3.34
N ILE A 77 6.62 7.41 -4.01
CA ILE A 77 5.19 7.23 -4.10
C ILE A 77 4.72 6.39 -2.91
N TYR A 78 3.66 6.85 -2.25
CA TYR A 78 2.93 6.05 -1.28
C TYR A 78 1.70 5.44 -1.95
N PHE A 79 1.36 4.20 -1.58
CA PHE A 79 0.18 3.55 -2.15
C PHE A 79 -0.56 2.69 -1.13
N LEU A 80 -1.86 2.58 -1.35
CA LEU A 80 -2.81 1.79 -0.58
C LEU A 80 -3.06 0.47 -1.28
N THR A 81 -3.23 -0.59 -0.49
CA THR A 81 -3.73 -1.88 -0.97
C THR A 81 -4.86 -2.37 -0.09
N VAL A 82 -5.87 -3.02 -0.70
CA VAL A 82 -6.93 -3.76 0.00
C VAL A 82 -7.14 -5.09 -0.71
N GLY A 83 -7.28 -6.16 0.07
CA GLY A 83 -7.43 -7.51 -0.42
C GLY A 83 -8.60 -8.26 0.23
N LYS A 84 -8.60 -9.59 0.07
CA LYS A 84 -9.67 -10.49 0.56
C LYS A 84 -9.94 -10.36 2.07
N ARG A 85 -8.94 -9.99 2.88
CA ARG A 85 -9.08 -9.83 4.33
C ARG A 85 -9.70 -8.48 4.73
N GLY A 86 -9.94 -7.58 3.77
CA GLY A 86 -10.47 -6.24 4.03
C GLY A 86 -9.52 -5.37 4.85
N VAL A 87 -8.23 -5.70 4.91
CA VAL A 87 -7.22 -4.94 5.66
C VAL A 87 -6.61 -3.89 4.74
N VAL A 88 -6.70 -2.62 5.13
CA VAL A 88 -5.99 -1.53 4.45
C VAL A 88 -4.53 -1.52 4.86
N ARG A 89 -3.64 -1.51 3.87
CA ARG A 89 -2.20 -1.30 4.06
C ARG A 89 -1.67 -0.13 3.26
N ILE A 90 -0.66 0.54 3.80
CA ILE A 90 0.06 1.63 3.13
C ILE A 90 1.52 1.24 2.96
N TRP A 91 2.04 1.49 1.78
CA TRP A 91 3.36 1.07 1.37
C TRP A 91 4.19 2.25 0.86
N ASN A 92 5.50 2.19 1.07
CA ASN A 92 6.48 3.05 0.41
C ASN A 92 7.01 2.35 -0.86
N SER A 93 6.98 3.04 -2.00
CA SER A 93 7.61 2.58 -3.25
C SER A 93 9.14 2.52 -3.20
N GLU A 94 9.78 3.24 -2.28
CA GLU A 94 11.21 3.14 -2.00
C GLU A 94 11.46 1.91 -1.12
N GLY A 95 11.81 0.79 -1.76
CA GLY A 95 12.13 -0.47 -1.08
C GLY A 95 10.93 -1.32 -0.66
N GLY A 96 9.69 -0.87 -0.84
CA GLY A 96 8.50 -1.69 -0.65
C GLY A 96 8.11 -1.89 0.81
N ALA A 97 8.51 -1.00 1.71
CA ALA A 97 8.21 -1.11 3.13
C ALA A 97 6.71 -0.89 3.41
N CYS A 98 6.11 -1.74 4.24
CA CYS A 98 4.76 -1.52 4.77
C CYS A 98 4.85 -0.50 5.92
N LEU A 99 4.29 0.69 5.70
CA LEU A 99 4.29 1.79 6.67
C LEU A 99 3.12 1.70 7.65
N PHE A 100 2.01 1.14 7.20
CA PHE A 100 0.80 1.01 8.00
C PHE A 100 0.04 -0.26 7.63
N GLU A 101 -0.44 -0.95 8.65
CA GLU A 101 -1.40 -2.03 8.52
C GLU A 101 -2.56 -1.79 9.49
N GLN A 102 -3.78 -1.80 8.96
CA GLN A 102 -4.99 -1.69 9.77
C GLN A 102 -5.14 -2.92 10.69
N LYS A 103 -5.14 -2.68 12.01
CA LYS A 103 -5.21 -3.77 13.02
C LYS A 103 -6.58 -4.44 13.12
N ALA A 104 -7.66 -3.70 12.93
CA ALA A 104 -9.04 -4.20 12.97
C ALA A 104 -9.78 -3.82 11.70
N SER A 105 -10.39 -4.80 11.03
CA SER A 105 -11.27 -4.59 9.89
C SER A 105 -12.68 -5.04 10.27
N ASP A 106 -13.68 -4.24 9.89
CA ASP A 106 -15.11 -4.51 10.10
C ASP A 106 -15.72 -5.28 8.90
N ALA A 107 -14.89 -5.57 7.88
CA ALA A 107 -15.30 -6.39 6.75
C ALA A 107 -15.44 -7.85 7.22
N THR A 108 -16.61 -8.44 6.97
CA THR A 108 -16.94 -9.81 7.36
C THR A 108 -15.93 -10.78 6.74
N VAL A 109 -15.07 -11.36 7.58
CA VAL A 109 -14.16 -12.42 7.16
C VAL A 109 -15.02 -13.66 6.92
N THR A 110 -15.27 -14.02 5.66
CA THR A 110 -15.62 -15.40 5.33
C THR A 110 -14.34 -16.22 5.45
N SER A 111 -14.04 -16.62 6.68
CA SER A 111 -12.93 -17.50 7.00
C SER A 111 -13.31 -18.92 6.61
N ASP A 112 -12.69 -19.45 5.56
CA ASP A 112 -12.42 -20.88 5.54
C ASP A 112 -11.24 -21.08 6.49
N GLU A 113 -11.57 -21.46 7.73
CA GLU A 113 -10.76 -22.06 8.81
C GLU A 113 -9.33 -21.49 9.04
N ASP A 114 -9.15 -20.69 10.09
CA ASP A 114 -8.65 -21.19 11.39
C ASP A 114 -8.64 -20.07 12.46
N ASP A 115 -8.92 -20.48 13.69
CA ASP A 115 -9.30 -19.68 14.85
C ASP A 115 -8.11 -19.00 15.55
N THR A 116 -8.22 -17.70 15.84
CA THR A 116 -8.07 -17.14 17.21
C THR A 116 -8.19 -15.61 17.19
N THR A 117 -9.39 -15.16 17.59
CA THR A 117 -9.65 -13.91 18.34
C THR A 117 -9.24 -12.58 17.70
N ARG A 118 -10.15 -11.97 16.94
CA ARG A 118 -10.20 -10.50 16.76
C ARG A 118 -11.53 -9.96 17.24
N GLY A 119 -11.56 -9.60 18.52
CA GLY A 119 -12.69 -8.96 19.18
C GLY A 119 -12.90 -7.51 18.74
N PHE A 120 -14.14 -7.08 18.91
CA PHE A 120 -14.69 -5.78 18.53
C PHE A 120 -14.07 -4.62 19.33
N THR A 121 -13.80 -3.49 18.67
CA THR A 121 -13.77 -2.18 19.34
C THR A 121 -14.64 -1.20 18.57
N SER A 122 -15.82 -0.94 19.13
CA SER A 122 -16.65 0.22 18.82
C SER A 122 -15.87 1.49 19.16
N ALA A 123 -15.77 2.43 18.22
CA ALA A 123 -15.23 3.76 18.51
C ALA A 123 -16.37 4.64 19.04
N GLU A 124 -16.46 4.81 20.36
CA GLU A 124 -17.22 5.90 20.94
C GLU A 124 -16.39 7.19 20.88
N CYS A 125 -16.89 8.19 20.15
CA CYS A 125 -16.43 9.58 20.26
C CYS A 125 -17.09 10.20 21.50
N TYR A 126 -16.31 10.51 22.53
CA TYR A 126 -16.71 11.51 23.52
C TYR A 126 -16.17 12.87 23.07
N LEU A 127 -17.10 13.82 22.93
CA LEU A 127 -16.85 15.26 22.79
C LEU A 127 -16.24 15.85 24.07
#